data_AF-A0A7X0L077-F1
#
_entry.id   AF-A0A7X0L077-F1
#
_cell.length_a   1.000
_cell.length_b   1.000
_cell.length_c   1.000
_cell.angle_alpha   90.00
_cell.angle_beta   90.00
_cell.angle_gamma   90.00
#
_symmetry.space_group_name_H-M   'P 1'
#
loop_
_entity.id
_entity.type
_entity.pdbx_description
1 polymer ?
#
loop_
_entity_poly.entity_id
_entity_poly.type
_entity_poly.pdbx_seq_one_letter_code
_entity_poly.pdbx_strand_id
1 'polypeptide(L)'
;MSEPTPLPPRIGTSGWDRELAGIGLDRPGVDAFVDDVLESADAARGEFDPHSLDLGVDAESAAVWVLLHQRFPSYGILMYLRMCWSNGDRVLQDWIVRQFAAMLVHGPGPVAESAEYGLWVDYFESPEASQVFTALASQMPRSHWERLISGAGPVPWDAKRRVFQVAAEDPALHPALARGLAGSFYDVYGQVDAVEAAELVARITVADEDLLEALAEATTQPLRLRTGSAVIVDESDPGWPHRGSFLLRAVVRSPRSRWVGRSELVADGRVYGRLVHWGFPFDASKVAHRTVAAPEPEGRIVLFRVEGAAEHAGSLVNRDVEAWPPGLRDHLAR
;
A
#
# COMPACT_ATOMS: atom_id res chain seq x y z
N MET A 1 25.25 -0.46 -18.88
CA MET A 1 25.00 -0.07 -17.48
C MET A 1 24.92 1.43 -17.46
N SER A 2 23.77 2.00 -17.14
CA SER A 2 23.62 3.46 -17.03
C SER A 2 24.55 3.99 -15.95
N GLU A 3 25.09 5.20 -16.13
CA GLU A 3 25.89 5.85 -15.09
C GLU A 3 25.08 5.91 -13.77
N PRO A 4 25.74 5.74 -12.61
CA PRO A 4 25.06 5.87 -11.34
C PRO A 4 24.47 7.27 -11.22
N THR A 5 23.16 7.35 -11.04
CA THR A 5 22.48 8.62 -10.76
C THR A 5 23.16 9.28 -9.57
N PRO A 6 23.59 10.55 -9.67
CA PRO A 6 24.19 11.23 -8.54
C PRO A 6 23.21 11.28 -7.38
N LEU A 7 23.71 10.97 -6.17
CA LEU A 7 22.92 11.01 -4.94
C LEU A 7 22.23 12.37 -4.80
N PRO A 8 20.98 12.39 -4.31
CA PRO A 8 20.29 13.64 -4.06
C PRO A 8 21.05 14.45 -2.99
N PRO A 9 21.21 15.77 -3.15
CA PRO A 9 21.90 16.59 -2.19
C PRO A 9 21.13 16.63 -0.86
N ARG A 10 21.86 16.79 0.26
CA ARG A 10 21.22 17.05 1.55
C ARG A 10 20.43 18.36 1.48
N ILE A 11 19.19 18.35 1.96
CA ILE A 11 18.31 19.52 2.03
C ILE A 11 19.00 20.65 2.82
N GLY A 12 18.93 21.87 2.29
CA GLY A 12 19.58 23.06 2.88
C GLY A 12 21.07 23.23 2.53
N THR A 13 21.61 22.44 1.59
CA THR A 13 22.95 22.66 1.04
C THR A 13 22.92 23.42 -0.29
N SER A 14 24.05 23.98 -0.73
CA SER A 14 24.13 24.66 -2.04
C SER A 14 23.84 23.75 -3.23
N GLY A 15 23.96 22.42 -3.07
CA GLY A 15 23.52 21.46 -4.06
C GLY A 15 21.99 21.43 -4.17
N TRP A 16 21.30 21.46 -3.04
CA TRP A 16 19.84 21.51 -2.96
C TRP A 16 19.31 22.84 -3.51
N ASP A 17 19.95 23.97 -3.20
CA ASP A 17 19.56 25.29 -3.74
C ASP A 17 19.62 25.32 -5.27
N ARG A 18 20.58 24.62 -5.88
CA ARG A 18 20.65 24.49 -7.35
C ARG A 18 19.52 23.64 -7.92
N GLU A 19 19.10 22.58 -7.21
CA GLU A 19 17.95 21.78 -7.63
C GLU A 19 16.65 22.58 -7.51
N LEU A 20 16.50 23.39 -6.46
CA LEU A 20 15.37 24.29 -6.27
C LEU A 20 15.29 25.34 -7.41
N ALA A 21 16.43 25.93 -7.79
CA ALA A 21 16.51 26.83 -8.94
C ALA A 21 16.12 26.14 -10.26
N GLY A 22 16.37 24.83 -10.37
CA GLY A 22 15.98 24.01 -11.53
C GLY A 22 14.46 23.90 -11.72
N ILE A 23 13.67 24.09 -10.65
CA ILE A 23 12.20 24.14 -10.70
C ILE A 23 11.66 25.57 -10.66
N GLY A 24 12.52 26.57 -10.90
CA GLY A 24 12.12 27.98 -10.99
C GLY A 24 11.96 28.70 -9.65
N LEU A 25 12.48 28.15 -8.55
CA LEU A 25 12.36 28.70 -7.21
C LEU A 25 13.71 29.15 -6.65
N ASP A 26 13.71 30.16 -5.77
CA ASP A 26 14.88 30.57 -5.00
C ASP A 26 14.70 30.31 -3.50
N ARG A 27 15.81 29.97 -2.83
CA ARG A 27 15.80 29.61 -1.40
C ARG A 27 15.23 30.72 -0.51
N PRO A 28 15.66 32.00 -0.63
CA PRO A 28 15.11 33.08 0.19
C PRO A 28 13.59 33.24 0.07
N GLY A 29 13.03 33.13 -1.14
CA GLY A 29 11.59 33.19 -1.36
C GLY A 29 10.83 32.08 -0.65
N VAL A 30 11.30 30.83 -0.78
CA VAL A 30 10.67 29.68 -0.11
C VAL A 30 10.82 29.77 1.42
N ASP A 31 11.96 30.21 1.94
CA ASP A 31 12.17 30.38 3.38
C ASP A 31 11.24 31.43 3.99
N ALA A 32 11.08 32.59 3.33
CA ALA A 32 10.15 33.62 3.78
C ALA A 32 8.72 33.07 3.87
N PHE A 33 8.32 32.27 2.89
CA PHE A 33 7.00 31.67 2.88
C PHE A 33 6.81 30.60 3.96
N VAL A 34 7.84 29.79 4.24
CA VAL A 34 7.82 28.85 5.37
C VAL A 34 7.66 29.60 6.69
N ASP A 35 8.36 30.71 6.86
CA ASP A 35 8.28 31.52 8.08
C ASP A 35 6.87 32.13 8.23
N ASP A 36 6.25 32.64 7.15
CA ASP A 36 4.86 33.13 7.16
C ASP A 36 3.85 32.04 7.58
N VAL A 37 4.03 30.81 7.10
CA VAL A 37 3.19 29.66 7.48
C VAL A 37 3.33 29.36 8.98
N LEU A 38 4.53 29.46 9.52
CA LEU A 38 4.78 29.19 10.94
C LEU A 38 4.28 30.32 11.84
N GLU A 39 4.45 31.57 11.45
CA GLU A 39 3.88 32.72 12.17
C GLU A 39 2.35 32.60 12.22
N SER A 40 1.72 32.17 11.13
CA SER A 40 0.28 31.91 11.07
C SER A 40 -0.14 30.76 12.01
N ALA A 41 0.64 29.68 12.06
CA ALA A 41 0.39 28.55 12.96
C ALA A 41 0.51 28.93 14.44
N ASP A 42 1.54 29.71 14.79
CA ASP A 42 1.79 30.16 16.16
C ASP A 42 0.76 31.20 16.63
N ALA A 43 0.34 32.11 15.74
CA ALA A 43 -0.70 33.09 16.02
C ALA A 43 -2.05 32.44 16.32
N ALA A 44 -2.34 31.27 15.73
CA ALA A 44 -3.60 30.57 15.88
C ALA A 44 -3.82 29.89 17.25
N ARG A 45 -2.80 29.83 18.13
CA ARG A 45 -2.83 29.35 19.55
C ARG A 45 -3.92 28.30 19.89
N GLY A 46 -4.10 27.28 19.06
CA GLY A 46 -5.05 26.19 19.31
C GLY A 46 -5.64 25.50 18.08
N GLU A 47 -5.74 26.18 16.94
CA GLU A 47 -6.29 25.61 15.70
C GLU A 47 -5.42 26.01 14.50
N PHE A 48 -4.27 25.35 14.33
CA PHE A 48 -3.59 25.37 13.03
C PHE A 48 -4.48 24.60 12.05
N ASP A 49 -5.15 25.32 11.14
CA ASP A 49 -5.91 24.73 10.04
C ASP A 49 -5.07 24.71 8.76
N PRO A 50 -4.37 23.61 8.46
CA PRO A 50 -3.59 23.47 7.23
C PRO A 50 -4.44 23.54 5.96
N HIS A 51 -5.76 23.39 6.03
CA HIS A 51 -6.65 23.52 4.87
C HIS A 51 -6.86 24.97 4.41
N SER A 52 -6.54 25.93 5.28
CA SER A 52 -6.68 27.37 4.98
C SER A 52 -5.46 27.98 4.31
N LEU A 53 -4.36 27.22 4.20
CA LEU A 53 -3.13 27.70 3.61
C LEU A 53 -3.21 27.68 2.08
N ASP A 54 -3.11 28.86 1.47
CA ASP A 54 -2.81 29.01 0.05
C ASP A 54 -1.30 28.91 -0.12
N LEU A 55 -0.81 27.76 -0.61
CA LEU A 55 0.62 27.45 -0.72
C LEU A 55 1.23 27.87 -2.09
N GLY A 56 0.54 28.72 -2.85
CA GLY A 56 1.04 29.23 -4.13
C GLY A 56 0.97 28.20 -5.26
N VAL A 57 1.96 28.21 -6.17
CA VAL A 57 2.02 27.23 -7.26
C VAL A 57 2.50 25.86 -6.77
N ASP A 58 2.22 24.79 -7.52
CA ASP A 58 2.55 23.41 -7.13
C ASP A 58 4.02 23.21 -6.70
N ALA A 59 4.96 23.91 -7.36
CA ALA A 59 6.38 23.89 -7.02
C ALA A 59 6.67 24.53 -5.65
N GLU A 60 6.08 25.69 -5.36
CA GLU A 60 6.22 26.39 -4.07
C GLU A 60 5.65 25.52 -2.96
N SER A 61 4.44 24.99 -3.17
CA SER A 61 3.78 24.08 -2.23
C SER A 61 4.66 22.87 -1.89
N ALA A 62 5.28 22.24 -2.89
CA ALA A 62 6.19 21.12 -2.67
C ALA A 62 7.47 21.51 -1.92
N ALA A 63 8.06 22.66 -2.25
CA ALA A 63 9.26 23.15 -1.57
C ALA A 63 9.00 23.50 -0.10
N VAL A 64 7.88 24.16 0.17
CA VAL A 64 7.43 24.53 1.51
C VAL A 64 7.15 23.28 2.33
N TRP A 65 6.46 22.30 1.74
CA TRP A 65 6.20 21.00 2.38
C TRP A 65 7.51 20.34 2.83
N VAL A 66 8.52 20.26 1.94
CA VAL A 66 9.81 19.63 2.24
C VAL A 66 10.52 20.33 3.40
N LEU A 67 10.49 21.65 3.45
CA LEU A 67 11.14 22.43 4.52
C LEU A 67 10.39 22.37 5.83
N LEU A 68 9.06 22.44 5.80
CA LEU A 68 8.24 22.20 6.98
C LEU A 68 8.48 20.79 7.53
N HIS A 69 8.66 19.80 6.67
CA HIS A 69 9.00 18.44 7.05
C HIS A 69 10.39 18.31 7.70
N GLN A 70 11.35 19.16 7.35
CA GLN A 70 12.63 19.21 8.08
C GLN A 70 12.48 19.80 9.48
N ARG A 71 11.58 20.78 9.66
CA ARG A 71 11.36 21.48 10.95
C ARG A 71 10.41 20.71 11.88
N PHE A 72 9.37 20.09 11.32
CA PHE A 72 8.32 19.35 12.00
C PHE A 72 8.22 17.95 11.38
N PRO A 73 9.08 17.00 11.78
CA PRO A 73 9.11 15.65 11.23
C PRO A 73 7.91 14.83 11.73
N SER A 74 6.71 15.23 11.28
CA SER A 74 5.44 14.61 11.59
C SER A 74 4.53 14.72 10.38
N TYR A 75 4.49 13.66 9.57
CA TYR A 75 3.56 13.55 8.46
C TYR A 75 2.12 13.76 8.91
N GLY A 76 1.76 13.39 10.15
CA GLY A 76 0.42 13.63 10.69
C GLY A 76 -0.03 15.10 10.63
N ILE A 77 0.92 16.03 10.79
CA ILE A 77 0.67 17.48 10.70
C ILE A 77 0.69 17.92 9.24
N LEU A 78 1.57 17.33 8.43
CA LEU A 78 1.84 17.73 7.05
C LEU A 78 0.95 17.04 6.01
N MET A 79 0.17 16.02 6.38
CA MET A 79 -0.71 15.28 5.46
C MET A 79 -1.80 16.17 4.86
N TYR A 80 -2.11 17.26 5.53
CA TYR A 80 -3.10 18.24 5.08
C TYR A 80 -2.50 19.24 4.09
N LEU A 81 -1.17 19.31 4.00
CA LEU A 81 -0.45 20.05 2.99
C LEU A 81 -0.21 19.09 1.82
N ARG A 82 -0.89 19.30 0.70
CA ARG A 82 -0.71 18.43 -0.47
C ARG A 82 0.62 18.76 -1.13
N MET A 83 1.53 17.78 -1.17
CA MET A 83 2.60 17.82 -2.15
C MET A 83 1.93 17.49 -3.50
N CYS A 84 1.75 18.49 -4.35
CA CYS A 84 0.97 18.42 -5.60
C CYS A 84 1.61 17.52 -6.69
N TRP A 85 2.07 16.32 -6.35
CA TRP A 85 2.78 15.40 -7.24
C TRP A 85 2.02 15.14 -8.55
N SER A 86 0.74 14.77 -8.46
CA SER A 86 -0.08 14.43 -9.63
C SER A 86 -0.39 15.64 -10.53
N ASN A 87 -0.24 16.87 -10.02
CA ASN A 87 -0.46 18.09 -10.79
C ASN A 87 0.84 18.63 -11.40
N GLY A 88 2.00 18.27 -10.82
CA GLY A 88 3.30 18.70 -11.29
C GLY A 88 3.67 18.17 -12.68
N ASP A 89 4.47 18.94 -13.41
CA ASP A 89 5.15 18.41 -14.59
C ASP A 89 6.23 17.40 -14.21
N ARG A 90 6.85 16.76 -15.21
CA ARG A 90 7.89 15.76 -14.96
C ARG A 90 9.09 16.30 -14.20
N VAL A 91 9.42 17.59 -14.36
CA VAL A 91 10.58 18.20 -13.70
C VAL A 91 10.29 18.34 -12.20
N LEU A 92 9.08 18.80 -11.84
CA LEU A 92 8.65 18.87 -10.45
C LEU A 92 8.52 17.48 -9.82
N GLN A 93 7.96 16.51 -10.53
CA GLN A 93 7.88 15.12 -10.07
C GLN A 93 9.27 14.56 -9.78
N ASP A 94 10.20 14.64 -10.73
CA ASP A 94 11.58 14.17 -10.52
C ASP A 94 12.23 14.87 -9.31
N TRP A 95 12.01 16.18 -9.16
CA TRP A 95 12.50 16.93 -8.01
C TRP A 95 11.93 16.43 -6.68
N ILE A 96 10.61 16.18 -6.60
CA ILE A 96 9.97 15.69 -5.37
C ILE A 96 10.51 14.31 -4.96
N VAL A 97 10.70 13.37 -5.91
CA VAL A 97 11.27 12.04 -5.58
C VAL A 97 12.70 12.21 -5.07
N ARG A 98 13.48 13.13 -5.66
CA ARG A 98 14.83 13.46 -5.16
C ARG A 98 14.78 13.96 -3.72
N GLN A 99 13.74 14.69 -3.33
CA GLN A 99 13.60 15.17 -1.95
C GLN A 99 13.25 14.05 -0.98
N PHE A 100 12.34 13.14 -1.34
CA PHE A 100 12.11 11.93 -0.54
C PHE A 100 13.37 11.09 -0.40
N ALA A 101 14.11 10.89 -1.50
CA ALA A 101 15.39 10.18 -1.46
C ALA A 101 16.42 10.91 -0.56
N ALA A 102 16.50 12.25 -0.62
CA ALA A 102 17.36 13.03 0.27
C ALA A 102 16.99 12.86 1.74
N MET A 103 15.70 12.85 2.08
CA MET A 103 15.22 12.65 3.45
C MET A 103 15.54 11.24 3.96
N LEU A 104 15.33 10.21 3.13
CA LEU A 104 15.61 8.82 3.51
C LEU A 104 17.11 8.52 3.64
N VAL A 105 17.95 9.15 2.82
CA VAL A 105 19.40 8.91 2.79
C VAL A 105 20.17 9.82 3.76
N HIS A 106 19.76 11.08 3.88
CA HIS A 106 20.52 12.11 4.62
C HIS A 106 19.79 12.73 5.79
N GLY A 107 18.48 12.51 5.91
CA GLY A 107 17.67 13.08 6.98
C GLY A 107 18.02 12.49 8.34
N PRO A 108 17.87 13.26 9.43
CA PRO A 108 17.90 12.69 10.78
C PRO A 108 16.75 11.68 10.96
N GLY A 109 16.88 10.79 11.95
CA GLY A 109 15.92 9.70 12.21
C GLY A 109 14.44 10.11 12.10
N PRO A 110 13.98 11.15 12.84
CA PRO A 110 12.59 11.61 12.77
C PRO A 110 12.15 12.05 11.37
N VAL A 111 13.02 12.73 10.61
CA VAL A 111 12.71 13.17 9.23
C VAL A 111 12.58 11.96 8.31
N ALA A 112 13.50 11.00 8.41
CA ALA A 112 13.45 9.78 7.61
C ALA A 112 12.22 8.92 7.94
N GLU A 113 11.87 8.80 9.23
CA GLU A 113 10.67 8.09 9.69
C GLU A 113 9.38 8.75 9.20
N SER A 114 9.30 10.08 9.28
CA SER A 114 8.14 10.82 8.78
C SER A 114 8.03 10.72 7.26
N ALA A 115 9.15 10.72 6.52
CA ALA A 115 9.17 10.51 5.08
C ALA A 115 8.74 9.09 4.70
N GLU A 116 9.22 8.07 5.42
CA GLU A 116 8.80 6.67 5.25
C GLU A 116 7.30 6.51 5.49
N TYR A 117 6.77 7.10 6.56
CA TYR A 117 5.35 7.07 6.86
C TYR A 117 4.51 7.76 5.79
N GLY A 118 4.92 8.96 5.34
CA GLY A 118 4.22 9.68 4.27
C GLY A 118 4.23 8.94 2.94
N LEU A 119 5.33 8.26 2.59
CA LEU A 119 5.36 7.37 1.43
C LEU A 119 4.37 6.23 1.58
N TRP A 120 4.32 5.60 2.75
CA TRP A 120 3.45 4.46 3.01
C TRP A 120 1.96 4.80 2.91
N VAL A 121 1.48 5.85 3.60
CA VAL A 121 0.03 6.13 3.74
C VAL A 121 -0.57 7.01 2.64
N ASP A 122 0.24 7.52 1.70
CA ASP A 122 -0.25 8.42 0.65
C ASP A 122 0.29 8.00 -0.72
N TYR A 123 1.59 8.18 -0.96
CA TYR A 123 2.18 7.96 -2.29
C TYR A 123 2.14 6.50 -2.75
N PHE A 124 2.31 5.54 -1.83
CA PHE A 124 2.26 4.12 -2.17
C PHE A 124 0.83 3.58 -2.25
N GLU A 125 -0.15 4.28 -1.68
CA GLU A 125 -1.58 3.96 -1.83
C GLU A 125 -2.21 4.65 -3.05
N SER A 126 -1.50 5.59 -3.68
CA SER A 126 -2.00 6.35 -4.83
C SER A 126 -1.86 5.59 -6.17
N PRO A 127 -2.58 6.01 -7.22
CA PRO A 127 -2.39 5.49 -8.58
C PRO A 127 -0.95 5.63 -9.12
N GLU A 128 -0.18 6.57 -8.60
CA GLU A 128 1.20 6.88 -8.99
C GLU A 128 2.26 6.04 -8.24
N ALA A 129 1.86 5.18 -7.29
CA ALA A 129 2.75 4.39 -6.45
C ALA A 129 3.87 3.67 -7.22
N SER A 130 3.54 3.09 -8.38
CA SER A 130 4.52 2.39 -9.23
C SER A 130 5.64 3.33 -9.72
N GLN A 131 5.29 4.56 -10.09
CA GLN A 131 6.22 5.55 -10.62
C GLN A 131 7.12 6.08 -9.49
N VAL A 132 6.52 6.46 -8.37
CA VAL A 132 7.24 6.98 -7.19
C VAL A 132 8.22 5.94 -6.65
N PHE A 133 7.78 4.70 -6.43
CA PHE A 133 8.62 3.63 -5.91
C PHE A 133 9.79 3.31 -6.84
N THR A 134 9.54 3.17 -8.15
CA THR A 134 10.59 2.85 -9.13
C THR A 134 11.61 3.98 -9.24
N ALA A 135 11.14 5.23 -9.22
CA ALA A 135 12.00 6.40 -9.24
C ALA A 135 12.89 6.47 -7.98
N LEU A 136 12.32 6.28 -6.79
CA LEU A 136 13.08 6.20 -5.53
C LEU A 136 14.15 5.11 -5.55
N ALA A 137 13.80 3.89 -5.97
CA ALA A 137 14.74 2.79 -6.07
C ALA A 137 15.92 3.09 -7.02
N SER A 138 15.68 3.88 -8.07
CA SER A 138 16.72 4.30 -9.04
C SER A 138 17.61 5.45 -8.56
N GLN A 139 17.13 6.25 -7.61
CA GLN A 139 17.84 7.43 -7.11
C GLN A 139 18.59 7.17 -5.79
N MET A 140 18.21 6.11 -5.07
CA MET A 140 18.83 5.72 -3.82
C MET A 140 19.87 4.61 -4.04
N PRO A 141 21.01 4.66 -3.32
CA PRO A 141 21.95 3.56 -3.32
C PRO A 141 21.32 2.36 -2.61
N ARG A 142 21.61 1.14 -3.07
CA ARG A 142 21.01 -0.10 -2.52
C ARG A 142 21.21 -0.26 -1.02
N SER A 143 22.33 0.23 -0.49
CA SER A 143 22.62 0.23 0.95
C SER A 143 21.62 1.01 1.81
N HIS A 144 20.75 1.83 1.19
CA HIS A 144 19.71 2.60 1.88
C HIS A 144 18.29 2.14 1.51
N TRP A 145 18.15 0.99 0.83
CA TRP A 145 16.83 0.48 0.45
C TRP A 145 15.99 -0.06 1.61
N GLU A 146 16.57 -0.26 2.80
CA GLU A 146 15.85 -0.82 3.96
C GLU A 146 14.49 -0.15 4.19
N ARG A 147 14.46 1.18 4.32
CA ARG A 147 13.21 1.95 4.56
C ARG A 147 12.28 1.97 3.35
N LEU A 148 12.85 1.95 2.14
CA LEU A 148 12.07 1.96 0.90
C LEU A 148 11.27 0.67 0.74
N ILE A 149 11.90 -0.48 0.97
CA ILE A 149 11.27 -1.77 0.72
C ILE A 149 10.42 -2.26 1.90
N SER A 150 10.71 -1.84 3.14
CA SER A 150 9.88 -2.19 4.31
C SER A 150 8.46 -1.66 4.20
N GLY A 151 8.30 -0.42 3.72
CA GLY A 151 7.01 0.25 3.55
C GLY A 151 6.30 -0.03 2.23
N ALA A 152 6.86 -0.87 1.35
CA ALA A 152 6.36 -1.06 -0.01
C ALA A 152 5.12 -1.99 -0.12
N GLY A 153 4.41 -2.24 0.97
CA GLY A 153 3.21 -3.09 1.00
C GLY A 153 2.15 -2.66 -0.02
N PRO A 154 1.71 -1.38 0.01
CA PRO A 154 0.70 -0.85 -0.93
C PRO A 154 1.16 -0.76 -2.39
N VAL A 155 2.47 -0.69 -2.64
CA VAL A 155 3.00 -0.55 -4.01
C VAL A 155 2.60 -1.74 -4.88
N PRO A 156 2.12 -1.53 -6.12
CA PRO A 156 1.79 -2.62 -7.03
C PRO A 156 2.94 -3.61 -7.23
N TRP A 157 2.59 -4.91 -7.28
CA TRP A 157 3.60 -5.98 -7.34
C TRP A 157 4.56 -5.84 -8.52
N ASP A 158 4.04 -5.53 -9.71
CA ASP A 158 4.86 -5.38 -10.93
C ASP A 158 5.97 -4.33 -10.79
N ALA A 159 5.73 -3.26 -10.01
CA ALA A 159 6.70 -2.21 -9.77
C ALA A 159 7.79 -2.64 -8.77
N LYS A 160 7.42 -3.37 -7.71
CA LYS A 160 8.36 -3.76 -6.65
C LYS A 160 9.06 -5.09 -6.86
N ARG A 161 8.51 -5.99 -7.68
CA ARG A 161 9.04 -7.35 -7.93
C ARG A 161 10.54 -7.35 -8.22
N ARG A 162 10.99 -6.51 -9.16
CA ARG A 162 12.42 -6.47 -9.53
C ARG A 162 13.30 -5.98 -8.39
N VAL A 163 12.84 -4.97 -7.64
CA VAL A 163 13.58 -4.43 -6.49
C VAL A 163 13.66 -5.49 -5.39
N PHE A 164 12.58 -6.23 -5.14
CA PHE A 164 12.53 -7.31 -4.18
C PHE A 164 13.43 -8.48 -4.56
N GLN A 165 13.46 -8.87 -5.84
CA GLN A 165 14.38 -9.90 -6.34
C GLN A 165 15.85 -9.52 -6.13
N VAL A 166 16.21 -8.25 -6.35
CA VAL A 166 17.57 -7.75 -6.09
C VAL A 166 17.84 -7.69 -4.59
N ALA A 167 16.87 -7.28 -3.76
CA ALA A 167 17.03 -7.26 -2.31
C ALA A 167 17.21 -8.67 -1.72
N ALA A 168 16.62 -9.70 -2.33
CA ALA A 168 16.79 -11.10 -1.94
C ALA A 168 18.19 -11.66 -2.25
N GLU A 169 19.06 -10.91 -2.93
CA GLU A 169 20.46 -11.25 -3.17
C GLU A 169 21.40 -10.63 -2.13
N ASP A 170 20.90 -9.72 -1.29
CA ASP A 170 21.68 -9.00 -0.27
C ASP A 170 21.14 -9.35 1.14
N PRO A 171 21.88 -10.15 1.93
CA PRO A 171 21.48 -10.53 3.28
C PRO A 171 21.18 -9.34 4.21
N ALA A 172 21.82 -8.18 3.99
CA ALA A 172 21.56 -6.99 4.80
C ALA A 172 20.13 -6.44 4.60
N LEU A 173 19.51 -6.73 3.44
CA LEU A 173 18.16 -6.28 3.11
C LEU A 173 17.07 -7.32 3.43
N HIS A 174 17.43 -8.55 3.82
CA HIS A 174 16.45 -9.62 4.09
C HIS A 174 15.38 -9.23 5.13
N PRO A 175 15.70 -8.60 6.28
CA PRO A 175 14.67 -8.21 7.25
C PRO A 175 13.68 -7.18 6.67
N ALA A 176 14.19 -6.22 5.90
CA ALA A 176 13.38 -5.20 5.26
C ALA A 176 12.50 -5.78 4.15
N LEU A 177 13.04 -6.68 3.33
CA LEU A 177 12.30 -7.40 2.30
C LEU A 177 11.19 -8.27 2.92
N ALA A 178 11.45 -8.96 4.02
CA ALA A 178 10.44 -9.74 4.72
C ALA A 178 9.28 -8.86 5.24
N ARG A 179 9.59 -7.69 5.82
CA ARG A 179 8.56 -6.70 6.22
C ARG A 179 7.77 -6.20 5.01
N GLY A 180 8.45 -5.89 3.91
CA GLY A 180 7.80 -5.47 2.66
C GLY A 180 6.88 -6.55 2.09
N LEU A 181 7.30 -7.82 2.07
CA LEU A 181 6.48 -8.95 1.66
C LEU A 181 5.27 -9.14 2.58
N ALA A 182 5.45 -9.06 3.89
CA ALA A 182 4.35 -9.12 4.84
C ALA A 182 3.37 -7.95 4.62
N GLY A 183 3.84 -6.71 4.50
CA GLY A 183 2.98 -5.59 4.11
C GLY A 183 2.23 -5.85 2.79
N SER A 184 2.88 -6.48 1.82
CA SER A 184 2.26 -6.78 0.52
C SER A 184 1.11 -7.79 0.60
N PHE A 185 1.12 -8.69 1.59
CA PHE A 185 -0.01 -9.58 1.86
C PHE A 185 -1.08 -8.89 2.72
N TYR A 186 -0.66 -8.25 3.81
CA TYR A 186 -1.54 -7.93 4.94
C TYR A 186 -2.06 -6.49 4.98
N ASP A 187 -1.46 -5.59 4.21
CA ASP A 187 -1.90 -4.20 4.13
C ASP A 187 -3.24 -4.09 3.39
N VAL A 188 -4.02 -3.05 3.71
CA VAL A 188 -5.32 -2.75 3.09
C VAL A 188 -5.19 -2.64 1.58
N TYR A 189 -4.12 -2.03 1.11
CA TYR A 189 -3.79 -1.89 -0.32
C TYR A 189 -2.68 -2.85 -0.77
N GLY A 190 -2.34 -3.84 0.05
CA GLY A 190 -1.30 -4.81 -0.23
C GLY A 190 -1.51 -5.52 -1.57
N GLN A 191 -0.46 -5.55 -2.40
CA GLN A 191 -0.45 -6.31 -3.66
C GLN A 191 0.79 -7.19 -3.78
N VAL A 192 0.56 -8.46 -4.07
CA VAL A 192 1.61 -9.47 -4.21
C VAL A 192 1.19 -10.60 -5.14
N ASP A 193 2.12 -11.07 -5.97
CA ASP A 193 2.03 -12.41 -6.56
C ASP A 193 2.55 -13.41 -5.53
N ALA A 194 1.65 -14.25 -5.02
CA ALA A 194 1.98 -15.14 -3.91
C ALA A 194 2.95 -16.27 -4.28
N VAL A 195 2.98 -16.69 -5.55
CA VAL A 195 3.92 -17.71 -6.02
C VAL A 195 5.33 -17.13 -6.04
N GLU A 196 5.51 -15.98 -6.69
CA GLU A 196 6.81 -15.31 -6.71
C GLU A 196 7.25 -14.86 -5.31
N ALA A 197 6.31 -14.46 -4.45
CA ALA A 197 6.61 -14.15 -3.05
C ALA A 197 7.07 -15.39 -2.26
N ALA A 198 6.44 -16.55 -2.45
CA ALA A 198 6.88 -17.80 -1.82
C ALA A 198 8.30 -18.17 -2.25
N GLU A 199 8.63 -17.99 -3.53
CA GLU A 199 9.99 -18.18 -4.05
C GLU A 199 11.01 -17.22 -3.42
N LEU A 200 10.62 -15.95 -3.19
CA LEU A 200 11.48 -14.98 -2.49
C LEU A 200 11.65 -15.33 -1.02
N VAL A 201 10.58 -15.74 -0.32
CA VAL A 201 10.63 -16.16 1.09
C VAL A 201 11.60 -17.34 1.27
N ALA A 202 11.61 -18.29 0.33
CA ALA A 202 12.54 -19.43 0.36
C ALA A 202 14.03 -19.04 0.21
N ARG A 203 14.33 -17.83 -0.27
CA ARG A 203 15.69 -17.34 -0.52
C ARG A 203 16.25 -16.44 0.59
N ILE A 204 15.40 -15.92 1.46
CA ILE A 204 15.79 -14.98 2.49
C ILE A 204 16.00 -15.66 3.84
N THR A 205 16.69 -14.98 4.74
CA THR A 205 16.93 -15.43 6.12
C THR A 205 16.68 -14.26 7.04
N VAL A 206 15.82 -14.46 8.03
CA VAL A 206 15.38 -13.43 8.97
C VAL A 206 15.38 -14.03 10.37
N ALA A 207 15.81 -13.26 11.37
CA ALA A 207 15.85 -13.73 12.76
C ALA A 207 14.52 -13.54 13.50
N ASP A 208 13.63 -12.71 12.97
CA ASP A 208 12.30 -12.43 13.51
C ASP A 208 11.37 -13.62 13.23
N GLU A 209 11.12 -14.43 14.27
CA GLU A 209 10.30 -15.64 14.19
C GLU A 209 8.82 -15.33 13.89
N ASP A 210 8.28 -14.24 14.45
CA ASP A 210 6.88 -13.84 14.22
C ASP A 210 6.67 -13.43 12.76
N LEU A 211 7.63 -12.70 12.18
CA LEU A 211 7.60 -12.30 10.78
C LEU A 211 7.75 -13.51 9.84
N LEU A 212 8.61 -14.46 10.16
CA LEU A 212 8.73 -15.71 9.41
C LEU A 212 7.46 -16.55 9.49
N GLU A 213 6.83 -16.64 10.66
CA GLU A 213 5.57 -17.36 10.83
C GLU A 213 4.45 -16.72 10.01
N ALA A 214 4.35 -15.38 10.01
CA ALA A 214 3.39 -14.66 9.17
C ALA A 214 3.63 -14.90 7.67
N LEU A 215 4.89 -14.85 7.21
CA LEU A 215 5.21 -15.14 5.81
C LEU A 215 4.94 -16.60 5.46
N ALA A 216 5.27 -17.55 6.33
CA ALA A 216 4.98 -18.95 6.13
C ALA A 216 3.46 -19.18 6.05
N GLU A 217 2.67 -18.58 6.93
CA GLU A 217 1.20 -18.64 6.86
C GLU A 217 0.68 -18.12 5.51
N ALA A 218 1.15 -16.94 5.08
CA ALA A 218 0.72 -16.31 3.83
C ALA A 218 1.15 -17.07 2.56
N THR A 219 2.26 -17.80 2.61
CA THR A 219 2.86 -18.47 1.44
C THR A 219 2.71 -19.99 1.43
N THR A 220 2.17 -20.60 2.48
CA THR A 220 2.04 -22.07 2.55
C THR A 220 0.66 -22.57 2.97
N GLN A 221 -0.22 -21.70 3.48
CA GLN A 221 -1.49 -22.12 4.06
C GLN A 221 -2.69 -21.41 3.41
N PRO A 222 -3.85 -22.10 3.30
CA PRO A 222 -5.08 -21.45 2.92
C PRO A 222 -5.68 -20.67 4.09
N LEU A 223 -6.41 -19.62 3.77
CA LEU A 223 -7.39 -19.05 4.69
C LEU A 223 -8.59 -19.99 4.79
N ARG A 224 -8.87 -20.49 6.00
CA ARG A 224 -9.99 -21.41 6.26
C ARG A 224 -11.24 -20.64 6.70
N LEU A 225 -12.34 -20.89 6.03
CA LEU A 225 -13.62 -20.22 6.24
C LEU A 225 -14.74 -21.23 6.45
N ARG A 226 -15.73 -20.87 7.28
CA ARG A 226 -17.04 -21.54 7.30
C ARG A 226 -18.07 -20.59 6.72
N THR A 227 -18.73 -21.00 5.65
CA THR A 227 -19.77 -20.19 5.02
C THR A 227 -21.09 -20.31 5.80
N GLY A 228 -21.78 -19.18 5.94
CA GLY A 228 -23.13 -19.07 6.47
C GLY A 228 -24.11 -18.94 5.32
N SER A 229 -24.52 -17.71 5.02
CA SER A 229 -25.44 -17.40 3.92
C SER A 229 -24.75 -16.87 2.65
N ALA A 230 -25.45 -16.93 1.52
CA ALA A 230 -25.03 -16.29 0.28
C ALA A 230 -26.15 -15.40 -0.27
N VAL A 231 -25.78 -14.26 -0.84
CA VAL A 231 -26.71 -13.31 -1.47
C VAL A 231 -26.38 -13.21 -2.95
N ILE A 232 -27.34 -13.58 -3.78
CA ILE A 232 -27.24 -13.53 -5.23
C ILE A 232 -27.97 -12.29 -5.70
N VAL A 233 -27.24 -11.43 -6.39
CA VAL A 233 -27.74 -10.15 -6.86
C VAL A 233 -28.36 -10.31 -8.24
N ASP A 234 -29.51 -9.67 -8.46
CA ASP A 234 -30.10 -9.51 -9.78
C ASP A 234 -29.20 -8.63 -10.64
N GLU A 235 -28.74 -9.17 -11.78
CA GLU A 235 -27.82 -8.47 -12.70
C GLU A 235 -28.47 -7.27 -13.42
N SER A 236 -29.80 -7.15 -13.37
CA SER A 236 -30.52 -5.98 -13.86
C SER A 236 -30.47 -4.80 -12.89
N ASP A 237 -29.98 -5.00 -11.66
CA ASP A 237 -29.90 -3.93 -10.66
C ASP A 237 -28.79 -2.92 -10.98
N PRO A 238 -29.11 -1.63 -11.17
CA PRO A 238 -28.12 -0.61 -11.52
C PRO A 238 -27.15 -0.29 -10.37
N GLY A 239 -27.50 -0.62 -9.13
CA GLY A 239 -26.63 -0.51 -7.95
C GLY A 239 -25.61 -1.64 -7.84
N TRP A 240 -25.68 -2.65 -8.72
CA TRP A 240 -24.75 -3.78 -8.74
C TRP A 240 -23.86 -3.78 -9.99
N PRO A 241 -22.66 -3.17 -9.94
CA PRO A 241 -21.78 -3.08 -11.11
C PRO A 241 -21.04 -4.39 -11.44
N HIS A 242 -21.23 -5.49 -10.69
CA HIS A 242 -20.42 -6.71 -10.79
C HIS A 242 -21.21 -7.92 -11.31
N ARG A 243 -21.46 -7.95 -12.62
CA ARG A 243 -22.17 -9.07 -13.27
C ARG A 243 -21.54 -10.42 -12.97
N GLY A 244 -22.38 -11.46 -12.81
CA GLY A 244 -21.93 -12.82 -12.54
C GLY A 244 -21.11 -12.93 -11.25
N SER A 245 -21.48 -12.20 -10.20
CA SER A 245 -20.86 -12.27 -8.86
C SER A 245 -21.93 -12.43 -7.79
N PHE A 246 -21.54 -12.92 -6.61
CA PHE A 246 -22.42 -13.03 -5.45
C PHE A 246 -21.68 -12.65 -4.17
N LEU A 247 -22.43 -12.34 -3.12
CA LEU A 247 -21.88 -12.10 -1.79
C LEU A 247 -21.96 -13.38 -0.96
N LEU A 248 -20.88 -13.67 -0.25
CA LEU A 248 -20.73 -14.81 0.64
C LEU A 248 -20.46 -14.32 2.05
N ARG A 249 -21.33 -14.70 2.99
CA ARG A 249 -21.13 -14.46 4.42
C ARG A 249 -20.40 -15.66 5.01
N ALA A 250 -19.28 -15.41 5.68
CA ALA A 250 -18.46 -16.48 6.24
C ALA A 250 -17.80 -16.07 7.56
N VAL A 251 -17.52 -17.05 8.41
CA VAL A 251 -16.67 -16.88 9.59
C VAL A 251 -15.25 -17.32 9.24
N VAL A 252 -14.31 -16.43 9.53
CA VAL A 252 -12.88 -16.68 9.41
C VAL A 252 -12.43 -17.56 10.57
N ARG A 253 -11.85 -18.72 10.27
CA ARG A 253 -11.36 -19.67 11.29
C ARG A 253 -9.86 -19.56 11.54
N SER A 254 -9.10 -18.99 10.62
CA SER A 254 -7.66 -18.78 10.79
C SER A 254 -7.40 -17.55 11.67
N PRO A 255 -6.48 -17.62 12.65
CA PRO A 255 -6.29 -16.57 13.65
C PRO A 255 -5.65 -15.26 13.12
N ARG A 256 -4.98 -15.27 11.96
CA ARG A 256 -4.21 -14.13 11.44
C ARG A 256 -4.62 -13.65 10.04
N SER A 257 -5.64 -14.24 9.43
CA SER A 257 -5.98 -14.02 8.02
C SER A 257 -6.65 -12.67 7.73
N ARG A 258 -5.85 -11.67 7.34
CA ARG A 258 -6.30 -10.36 6.85
C ARG A 258 -6.16 -10.16 5.34
N TRP A 259 -5.60 -11.11 4.60
CA TRP A 259 -5.37 -10.98 3.14
C TRP A 259 -6.43 -11.72 2.33
N VAL A 260 -7.34 -10.97 1.69
CA VAL A 260 -8.45 -11.59 0.92
C VAL A 260 -8.80 -10.85 -0.37
N GLY A 261 -8.01 -9.83 -0.74
CA GLY A 261 -8.38 -8.95 -1.86
C GLY A 261 -8.54 -9.68 -3.19
N ARG A 262 -7.82 -10.80 -3.40
CA ARG A 262 -7.78 -11.52 -4.70
C ARG A 262 -7.58 -13.04 -4.58
N SER A 263 -8.01 -13.67 -3.49
CA SER A 263 -7.81 -15.11 -3.29
C SER A 263 -8.80 -15.96 -4.12
N GLU A 264 -8.39 -17.11 -4.61
CA GLU A 264 -9.27 -18.12 -5.20
C GLU A 264 -10.06 -18.84 -4.10
N LEU A 265 -11.38 -18.90 -4.24
CA LEU A 265 -12.27 -19.64 -3.37
C LEU A 265 -12.36 -21.10 -3.83
N VAL A 266 -11.99 -22.01 -2.95
CA VAL A 266 -11.93 -23.45 -3.21
C VAL A 266 -12.82 -24.20 -2.24
N ALA A 267 -13.61 -25.15 -2.76
CA ALA A 267 -14.30 -26.15 -1.95
C ALA A 267 -14.28 -27.50 -2.65
N ASP A 268 -14.15 -28.60 -1.92
CA ASP A 268 -14.14 -29.96 -2.47
C ASP A 268 -13.16 -30.12 -3.68
N GLY A 269 -12.01 -29.45 -3.61
CA GLY A 269 -10.96 -29.44 -4.65
C GLY A 269 -11.23 -28.54 -5.86
N ARG A 270 -12.40 -27.91 -5.96
CA ARG A 270 -12.82 -27.08 -7.11
C ARG A 270 -12.70 -25.59 -6.81
N VAL A 271 -12.21 -24.81 -7.77
CA VAL A 271 -12.20 -23.35 -7.71
C VAL A 271 -13.57 -22.83 -8.14
N TYR A 272 -14.20 -22.01 -7.31
CA TYR A 272 -15.54 -21.49 -7.55
C TYR A 272 -15.55 -20.04 -8.03
N GLY A 273 -14.49 -19.28 -7.74
CA GLY A 273 -14.35 -17.88 -8.10
C GLY A 273 -13.23 -17.20 -7.32
N ARG A 274 -13.12 -15.88 -7.46
CA ARG A 274 -12.14 -15.06 -6.72
C ARG A 274 -12.84 -14.25 -5.63
N LEU A 275 -12.32 -14.32 -4.41
CA LEU A 275 -12.71 -13.46 -3.31
C LEU A 275 -12.18 -12.05 -3.51
N VAL A 276 -13.05 -11.08 -3.26
CA VAL A 276 -12.72 -9.66 -3.20
C VAL A 276 -13.36 -9.08 -1.94
N HIS A 277 -12.57 -8.32 -1.19
CA HIS A 277 -13.09 -7.59 -0.05
C HIS A 277 -14.10 -6.53 -0.52
N TRP A 278 -15.29 -6.53 0.07
CA TRP A 278 -16.35 -5.59 -0.27
C TRP A 278 -16.45 -4.49 0.80
N GLY A 279 -16.12 -3.26 0.43
CA GLY A 279 -16.14 -2.09 1.32
C GLY A 279 -17.32 -1.16 1.05
N PHE A 280 -18.52 -1.50 1.52
CA PHE A 280 -19.66 -0.57 1.61
C PHE A 280 -20.74 -1.16 2.53
N PRO A 281 -21.59 -0.36 3.21
CA PRO A 281 -22.80 -0.90 3.83
C PRO A 281 -23.72 -1.50 2.76
N PHE A 282 -23.69 -2.83 2.64
CA PHE A 282 -24.65 -3.58 1.85
C PHE A 282 -25.96 -3.70 2.62
N ASP A 283 -27.04 -3.17 2.06
CA ASP A 283 -28.38 -3.27 2.63
C ASP A 283 -29.22 -4.22 1.77
N ALA A 284 -29.28 -5.49 2.19
CA ALA A 284 -30.05 -6.52 1.50
C ALA A 284 -31.54 -6.19 1.39
N SER A 285 -32.07 -5.28 2.22
CA SER A 285 -33.48 -4.90 2.21
C SER A 285 -33.83 -3.90 1.10
N LYS A 286 -32.83 -3.19 0.57
CA LYS A 286 -33.03 -2.14 -0.45
C LYS A 286 -33.02 -2.65 -1.88
N VAL A 287 -32.79 -3.94 -2.08
CA VAL A 287 -32.52 -4.49 -3.39
C VAL A 287 -33.21 -5.84 -3.58
N ALA A 288 -33.73 -6.09 -4.78
CA ALA A 288 -34.38 -7.34 -5.15
C ALA A 288 -33.33 -8.46 -5.32
N HIS A 289 -32.92 -9.05 -4.19
CA HIS A 289 -31.91 -10.11 -4.16
C HIS A 289 -32.49 -11.45 -3.72
N ARG A 290 -31.87 -12.54 -4.20
CA ARG A 290 -32.16 -13.88 -3.70
C ARG A 290 -31.13 -14.27 -2.63
N THR A 291 -31.61 -14.46 -1.40
CA THR A 291 -30.78 -14.95 -0.29
C THR A 291 -30.93 -16.46 -0.14
N VAL A 292 -29.80 -17.18 -0.09
CA VAL A 292 -29.73 -18.58 0.29
C VAL A 292 -29.20 -18.63 1.73
N ALA A 293 -30.05 -19.04 2.66
CA ALA A 293 -29.76 -18.99 4.09
C ALA A 293 -29.34 -20.34 4.67
N ALA A 294 -28.41 -20.30 5.61
CA ALA A 294 -28.13 -21.35 6.56
C ALA A 294 -27.96 -20.72 7.96
N PRO A 295 -27.99 -21.51 9.05
CA PRO A 295 -27.61 -21.01 10.37
C PRO A 295 -26.24 -20.33 10.29
N GLU A 296 -26.16 -19.10 10.76
CA GLU A 296 -24.91 -18.37 10.75
C GLU A 296 -23.93 -19.08 11.71
N PRO A 297 -22.67 -19.30 11.29
CA PRO A 297 -21.67 -19.85 12.18
C PRO A 297 -21.41 -18.85 13.33
N GLU A 298 -21.16 -19.37 14.53
CA GLU A 298 -20.77 -18.54 15.67
C GLU A 298 -19.43 -17.81 15.40
N GLY A 299 -19.32 -16.56 15.86
CA GLY A 299 -18.09 -15.77 15.78
C GLY A 299 -18.18 -14.52 14.89
N ARG A 300 -17.02 -13.97 14.52
CA ARG A 300 -16.92 -12.78 13.67
C ARG A 300 -17.22 -13.15 12.22
N ILE A 301 -18.32 -12.62 11.70
CA ILE A 301 -18.74 -12.80 10.31
C ILE A 301 -18.10 -11.71 9.43
N VAL A 302 -17.64 -12.11 8.25
CA VAL A 302 -17.14 -11.24 7.20
C VAL A 302 -17.95 -11.46 5.93
N LEU A 303 -18.14 -10.40 5.15
CA LEU A 303 -18.80 -10.45 3.85
C LEU A 303 -17.74 -10.36 2.75
N PHE A 304 -17.73 -11.35 1.86
CA PHE A 304 -16.86 -11.37 0.68
C PHE A 304 -17.70 -11.30 -0.58
N ARG A 305 -17.20 -10.59 -1.60
CA ARG A 305 -17.67 -10.82 -2.98
C ARG A 305 -16.92 -12.01 -3.55
N VAL A 306 -17.63 -12.90 -4.22
CA VAL A 306 -17.06 -13.95 -5.05
C VAL A 306 -17.30 -13.59 -6.51
N GLU A 307 -16.23 -13.31 -7.25
CA GLU A 307 -16.23 -13.13 -8.70
C GLU A 307 -16.25 -14.52 -9.36
N GLY A 308 -17.40 -14.90 -9.93
CA GLY A 308 -17.62 -16.23 -10.49
C GLY A 308 -19.11 -16.57 -10.57
N ALA A 309 -19.44 -17.59 -11.36
CA ALA A 309 -20.84 -17.92 -11.68
C ALA A 309 -21.74 -18.01 -10.44
N ALA A 310 -22.76 -17.14 -10.39
CA ALA A 310 -23.63 -17.01 -9.20
C ALA A 310 -24.45 -18.27 -8.88
N GLU A 311 -24.59 -19.19 -9.83
CA GLU A 311 -25.18 -20.52 -9.63
C GLU A 311 -24.42 -21.37 -8.58
N HIS A 312 -23.13 -21.09 -8.39
CA HIS A 312 -22.32 -21.78 -7.38
C HIS A 312 -22.62 -21.37 -5.95
N ALA A 313 -23.24 -20.21 -5.72
CA ALA A 313 -23.45 -19.64 -4.39
C ALA A 313 -24.18 -20.61 -3.43
N GLY A 314 -25.22 -21.30 -3.91
CA GLY A 314 -25.96 -22.27 -3.11
C GLY A 314 -25.16 -23.51 -2.73
N SER A 315 -24.19 -23.93 -3.56
CA SER A 315 -23.34 -25.09 -3.27
C SER A 315 -22.32 -24.81 -2.16
N LEU A 316 -22.01 -23.54 -1.94
CA LEU A 316 -21.01 -23.10 -0.97
C LEU A 316 -21.59 -22.88 0.42
N VAL A 317 -22.90 -22.75 0.60
CA VAL A 317 -23.55 -22.47 1.89
C VAL A 317 -23.37 -23.62 2.90
N ASN A 318 -23.05 -23.30 4.16
CA ASN A 318 -22.77 -24.25 5.24
C ASN A 318 -21.63 -25.25 4.92
N ARG A 319 -20.60 -24.80 4.21
CA ARG A 319 -19.42 -25.58 3.85
C ARG A 319 -18.17 -24.98 4.47
N ASP A 320 -17.20 -25.86 4.71
CA ASP A 320 -15.83 -25.41 4.91
C ASP A 320 -15.25 -25.12 3.53
N VAL A 321 -14.68 -23.94 3.39
CA VAL A 321 -14.07 -23.48 2.14
C VAL A 321 -12.69 -22.92 2.45
N GLU A 322 -11.82 -22.99 1.46
CA GLU A 322 -10.47 -22.48 1.53
C GLU A 322 -10.34 -21.28 0.59
N ALA A 323 -9.62 -20.26 1.02
CA ALA A 323 -9.19 -19.19 0.14
C ALA A 323 -7.68 -19.28 -0.04
N TRP A 324 -7.25 -19.47 -1.28
CA TRP A 324 -5.85 -19.58 -1.67
C TRP A 324 -5.44 -18.34 -2.47
N PRO A 325 -4.26 -17.77 -2.25
CA PRO A 325 -3.71 -16.84 -3.24
C PRO A 325 -3.64 -17.50 -4.62
N PRO A 326 -3.91 -16.76 -5.73
CA PRO A 326 -3.96 -17.34 -7.07
C PRO A 326 -2.71 -18.13 -7.42
N GLY A 327 -2.88 -19.36 -7.93
CA GLY A 327 -1.79 -20.22 -8.36
C GLY A 327 -0.91 -20.83 -7.26
N LEU A 328 -0.98 -20.35 -6.02
CA LEU A 328 -0.12 -20.80 -4.92
C LEU A 328 -0.35 -22.27 -4.56
N ARG A 329 -1.62 -22.70 -4.51
CA ARG A 329 -1.97 -24.10 -4.22
C ARG A 329 -1.31 -25.07 -5.20
N ASP A 330 -1.37 -24.75 -6.49
CA ASP A 330 -0.82 -25.58 -7.56
C ASP A 330 0.71 -25.48 -7.64
N HIS A 331 1.30 -24.40 -7.13
CA HIS A 331 2.75 -24.30 -6.93
C HIS A 331 3.22 -25.24 -5.81
N LEU A 332 2.56 -25.23 -4.65
CA LEU A 332 2.92 -26.07 -3.50
C LEU A 332 2.69 -27.58 -3.72
N ALA A 333 1.87 -27.95 -4.69
CA ALA A 333 1.59 -29.35 -5.03
C ALA A 333 2.62 -29.99 -5.97
N ARG A 334 3.56 -29.21 -6.53
CA ARG A 334 4.62 -29.68 -7.44
C ARG A 334 5.88 -30.05 -6.69
#